data_AF-A0A559J8U1-F1
#
_entry.id   AF-A0A559J8U1-F1
#
_cell.length_a   1.000
_cell.length_b   1.000
_cell.length_c   1.000
_cell.angle_alpha   90.00
_cell.angle_beta   90.00
_cell.angle_gamma   90.00
#
_symmetry.space_group_name_H-M   'P 1'
#
loop_
_entity.id
_entity.type
_entity.pdbx_description
1 polymer ?
#
loop_
_entity_poly.entity_id
_entity_poly.type
_entity_poly.pdbx_seq_one_letter_code
_entity_poly.pdbx_strand_id
1 'polypeptide(L)'
;MSRPQIDILEPWIPESSTIFLEELYDELSNNHILYGAELHVIARRLDKDEVLFQFQEDSNKYVQVHLTWKQDKESNPTWPRFIIFNSIEEWVNQVMLLDHKEYETD
;
A
#
# COMPACT_ATOMS: atom_id res chain seq x y z
N MET A 1 3.19 1.97 -22.39
CA MET A 1 3.77 0.91 -21.53
C MET A 1 2.60 0.19 -20.90
N SER A 2 2.44 -1.11 -21.15
CA SER A 2 1.32 -1.89 -20.62
C SER A 2 1.53 -2.09 -19.12
N ARG A 3 0.53 -1.74 -18.29
CA ARG A 3 0.55 -2.07 -16.87
C ARG A 3 0.57 -3.60 -16.74
N PRO A 4 1.37 -4.18 -15.84
CA PRO A 4 1.28 -5.61 -15.56
C PRO A 4 -0.17 -5.95 -15.18
N GLN A 5 -0.72 -6.97 -15.83
CA GLN A 5 -2.04 -7.50 -15.50
C GLN A 5 -1.81 -8.53 -14.39
N ILE A 6 -1.97 -8.10 -13.13
CA ILE A 6 -1.87 -8.97 -11.96
C ILE A 6 -3.28 -9.36 -11.54
N ASP A 7 -3.49 -10.65 -11.32
CA ASP A 7 -4.70 -11.15 -10.67
C ASP A 7 -4.56 -10.92 -9.17
N ILE A 8 -5.27 -9.92 -8.65
CA ILE A 8 -5.33 -9.63 -7.21
C ILE A 8 -6.23 -10.68 -6.56
N LEU A 9 -5.70 -11.37 -5.55
CA LEU A 9 -6.39 -12.44 -4.81
C LEU A 9 -6.90 -11.94 -3.46
N GLU A 10 -8.04 -12.46 -3.01
CA GLU A 10 -8.54 -12.17 -1.65
C GLU A 10 -7.50 -12.51 -0.59
N PRO A 11 -7.37 -11.73 0.51
CA PRO A 11 -8.28 -10.66 0.91
C PRO A 11 -7.96 -9.31 0.28
N TRP A 12 -7.04 -9.26 -0.69
CA TRP A 12 -6.78 -8.04 -1.44
C TRP A 12 -7.84 -7.83 -2.52
N ILE A 13 -8.24 -6.58 -2.72
CA ILE A 13 -9.12 -6.18 -3.82
C ILE A 13 -8.50 -4.99 -4.58
N PRO A 14 -8.72 -4.91 -5.90
CA PRO A 14 -8.34 -3.72 -6.66
C PRO A 14 -9.00 -2.47 -6.08
N GLU A 15 -8.22 -1.40 -5.96
CA GLU A 15 -8.67 -0.13 -5.40
C GLU A 15 -7.99 1.04 -6.12
N SER A 16 -8.72 2.13 -6.32
CA SER A 16 -8.23 3.33 -6.99
C SER A 16 -8.75 4.64 -6.37
N SER A 17 -9.50 4.55 -5.26
CA SER A 17 -10.06 5.72 -4.59
C SER A 17 -8.98 6.62 -4.00
N THR A 18 -9.11 7.94 -4.19
CA THR A 18 -8.16 8.92 -3.65
C THR A 18 -8.23 9.04 -2.14
N ILE A 19 -9.29 8.56 -1.50
CA ILE A 19 -9.48 8.61 -0.04
C ILE A 19 -8.29 8.00 0.70
N PHE A 20 -7.71 6.91 0.20
CA PHE A 20 -6.54 6.28 0.83
C PHE A 20 -5.25 7.08 0.64
N LEU A 21 -5.13 7.83 -0.46
CA LEU A 21 -4.01 8.77 -0.65
C LEU A 21 -4.16 9.99 0.25
N GLU A 22 -5.37 10.52 0.37
CA GLU A 22 -5.70 11.63 1.26
C GLU A 22 -5.38 11.26 2.72
N GLU A 23 -5.85 10.10 3.20
CA GLU A 23 -5.53 9.61 4.53
C GLU A 23 -4.01 9.42 4.73
N LEU A 24 -3.33 8.80 3.76
CA LEU A 24 -1.88 8.65 3.82
C LEU A 24 -1.19 10.02 3.99
N TYR A 25 -1.56 11.03 3.21
CA TYR A 25 -0.93 12.35 3.30
C TYR A 25 -1.25 13.10 4.59
N ASP A 26 -2.42 12.87 5.19
CA ASP A 26 -2.80 13.44 6.48
C ASP A 26 -2.01 12.81 7.64
N GLU A 27 -1.71 11.51 7.57
CA GLU A 27 -0.94 10.79 8.58
C GLU A 27 0.57 11.03 8.48
N LEU A 28 1.08 11.34 7.29
CA LEU A 28 2.52 11.48 7.04
C LEU A 28 3.14 12.68 7.77
N SER A 29 4.17 12.39 8.58
CA SER A 29 5.05 13.43 9.10
C SER A 29 5.96 14.00 7.99
N ASN A 30 6.35 15.27 8.11
CA ASN A 30 7.21 15.93 7.11
C ASN A 30 8.60 15.28 6.95
N ASN A 31 9.02 14.42 7.89
CA ASN A 31 10.29 13.70 7.86
C ASN A 31 10.15 12.26 7.33
N HIS A 32 8.94 11.84 6.96
CA HIS A 32 8.68 10.49 6.47
C HIS A 32 9.17 10.34 5.03
N ILE A 33 9.68 9.17 4.65
CA ILE A 33 10.26 8.93 3.31
C ILE A 33 9.22 9.07 2.18
N LEU A 34 7.95 8.80 2.48
CA LEU A 34 6.83 8.94 1.55
C LEU A 34 6.28 10.38 1.50
N TYR A 35 6.77 11.29 2.34
CA TYR A 35 6.31 12.67 2.34
C TYR A 35 6.68 13.34 1.00
N GLY A 36 5.65 13.78 0.26
CA GLY A 36 5.82 14.40 -1.05
C GLY A 36 6.03 13.41 -2.22
N ALA A 37 5.96 12.10 -1.98
CA ALA A 37 5.99 11.11 -3.05
C ALA A 37 4.65 11.08 -3.80
N GLU A 38 4.69 11.07 -5.13
CA GLU A 38 3.49 10.88 -5.95
C GLU A 38 3.17 9.39 -6.07
N LEU A 39 1.99 9.00 -5.58
CA LEU A 39 1.56 7.60 -5.45
C LEU A 39 0.20 7.37 -6.13
N HIS A 40 -0.01 6.15 -6.64
CA HIS A 40 -1.30 5.65 -7.11
C HIS A 40 -1.75 4.47 -6.26
N VAL A 41 -3.02 4.46 -5.85
CA VAL A 41 -3.62 3.28 -5.20
C VAL A 41 -3.78 2.16 -6.22
N ILE A 42 -3.39 0.95 -5.81
CA ILE A 42 -3.47 -0.27 -6.64
C ILE A 42 -4.45 -1.27 -6.06
N ALA A 43 -4.36 -1.51 -4.75
CA ALA A 43 -5.19 -2.47 -4.05
C ALA A 43 -5.30 -2.10 -2.57
N ARG A 44 -6.36 -2.57 -1.92
CA ARG A 44 -6.48 -2.55 -0.46
C ARG A 44 -6.83 -3.93 0.05
N ARG A 45 -6.47 -4.19 1.29
CA ARG A 45 -6.85 -5.40 2.01
C ARG A 45 -8.23 -5.22 2.64
N LEU A 46 -9.05 -6.28 2.68
CA LEU A 46 -10.42 -6.23 3.20
C LEU A 46 -10.53 -6.41 4.72
N ASP A 47 -9.65 -7.23 5.30
CA ASP A 47 -9.65 -7.63 6.71
C ASP A 47 -8.72 -6.78 7.59
N LYS A 48 -7.85 -5.97 6.98
CA LYS A 48 -6.88 -5.10 7.68
C LYS A 48 -6.75 -3.76 6.95
N ASP A 49 -6.26 -2.75 7.65
CA ASP A 49 -6.03 -1.39 7.12
C ASP A 49 -4.75 -1.28 6.29
N GLU A 50 -4.49 -2.26 5.42
CA GLU A 50 -3.33 -2.30 4.55
C GLU A 50 -3.71 -1.88 3.12
N VAL A 51 -2.90 -0.98 2.54
CA VAL A 51 -3.11 -0.45 1.20
C VAL A 51 -1.82 -0.53 0.40
N LEU A 52 -1.91 -1.00 -0.84
CA LEU A 52 -0.82 -1.04 -1.79
C LEU A 52 -0.87 0.18 -2.72
N PHE A 53 0.24 0.89 -2.78
CA PHE A 53 0.45 2.01 -3.68
C PHE A 53 1.60 1.73 -4.67
N GLN A 54 1.59 2.40 -5.81
CA GLN A 54 2.66 2.42 -6.81
C GLN A 54 3.24 3.83 -6.92
N PHE A 55 4.57 3.95 -7.02
CA PHE A 55 5.21 5.23 -7.26
C PHE A 55 4.95 5.71 -8.70
N GLN A 56 4.56 6.97 -8.86
CA GLN A 56 4.34 7.57 -10.17
C GLN A 56 5.65 7.77 -10.93
N GLU A 57 6.72 8.13 -10.24
CA GLU A 57 8.06 8.35 -10.83
C GLU A 57 8.75 7.04 -11.26
N ASP A 58 8.43 5.93 -10.61
CA ASP A 58 8.99 4.60 -10.89
C ASP A 58 7.91 3.53 -10.80
N SER A 59 7.35 3.16 -11.95
CA SER A 59 6.26 2.18 -12.06
C SER A 59 6.65 0.77 -11.63
N ASN A 60 7.93 0.47 -11.39
CA ASN A 60 8.35 -0.80 -10.81
C ASN A 60 8.33 -0.78 -9.29
N LYS A 61 8.29 0.40 -8.65
CA LYS A 61 8.27 0.50 -7.20
C LYS A 61 6.86 0.54 -6.66
N TYR A 62 6.68 -0.22 -5.59
CA TYR A 62 5.44 -0.33 -4.86
C TYR A 62 5.70 -0.11 -3.38
N VAL A 63 4.69 0.35 -2.66
CA VAL A 63 4.74 0.48 -1.21
C VAL A 63 3.43 0.01 -0.61
N GLN A 64 3.52 -0.94 0.32
CA GLN A 64 2.40 -1.29 1.17
C GLN A 64 2.47 -0.41 2.41
N VAL A 65 1.35 0.18 2.80
CA VAL A 65 1.23 1.00 4.01
C VAL A 65 0.09 0.48 4.86
N HIS A 66 0.32 0.41 6.18
CA HIS A 66 -0.74 0.21 7.15
C HIS A 66 -1.22 1.58 7.63
N LEU A 67 -2.41 1.98 7.19
CA LEU A 67 -3.06 3.23 7.58
C LEU A 67 -3.67 3.09 8.98
N THR A 68 -3.60 4.14 9.78
CA THR A 68 -4.16 4.11 11.15
C THR A 68 -5.52 4.77 11.26
N TRP A 69 -5.95 5.50 10.22
CA TRP A 69 -7.18 6.28 10.14
C TRP A 69 -7.35 7.31 11.25
N LYS A 70 -6.24 7.78 11.82
CA LYS A 70 -6.30 8.72 12.95
C LYS A 70 -6.55 10.16 12.52
N GLN A 71 -6.38 10.47 11.24
CA GLN A 71 -6.56 11.83 10.69
C GLN A 71 -5.76 12.91 11.45
N ASP A 72 -4.63 12.53 12.07
CA ASP A 72 -3.72 13.42 12.77
C ASP A 72 -2.27 13.00 12.48
N LYS A 73 -1.36 13.97 12.43
CA LYS A 73 0.05 13.68 12.10
C LYS A 73 0.66 12.81 13.18
N GLU A 74 1.12 11.63 12.78
CA GLU A 74 1.82 10.74 13.69
C GLU A 74 3.12 11.40 14.18
N SER A 75 3.24 11.57 15.49
CA SER A 75 4.42 12.20 16.11
C SER A 75 5.65 11.31 16.03
N ASN A 76 5.46 10.01 15.77
CA ASN A 76 6.52 9.05 15.61
C ASN A 76 6.80 8.82 14.11
N PRO A 77 8.02 9.09 13.61
CA PRO A 77 8.35 8.96 12.20
C PRO A 77 8.35 7.51 11.68
N THR A 78 8.21 6.50 12.55
CA THR A 78 8.02 5.10 12.12
C THR A 78 6.58 4.78 11.72
N TRP A 79 5.68 5.75 11.82
CA TRP A 79 4.28 5.64 11.40
C TRP A 79 3.97 6.64 10.26
N PRO A 80 3.07 6.26 9.34
CA PRO A 80 2.47 4.93 9.21
C PRO A 80 3.51 3.86 8.83
N ARG A 81 3.27 2.59 9.20
CA ARG A 81 4.22 1.51 8.86
C ARG A 81 4.16 1.25 7.37
N PHE A 82 5.32 1.08 6.75
CA PHE A 82 5.39 0.83 5.32
C PHE A 82 6.47 -0.20 4.95
N ILE A 83 6.29 -0.84 3.81
CA ILE A 83 7.25 -1.75 3.19
C ILE A 83 7.34 -1.41 1.70
N ILE A 84 8.55 -1.12 1.22
CA ILE A 84 8.80 -0.81 -0.20
C ILE A 84 9.24 -2.09 -0.92
N PHE A 85 8.70 -2.30 -2.11
CA PHE A 85 9.01 -3.40 -3.02
C PHE A 85 9.54 -2.85 -4.33
N ASN A 86 10.52 -3.54 -4.92
CA ASN A 86 11.19 -3.12 -6.17
C ASN A 86 10.51 -3.67 -7.43
N SER A 87 9.49 -4.52 -7.26
CA SER A 87 8.59 -4.98 -8.31
C SER A 87 7.26 -5.41 -7.71
N ILE A 88 6.22 -5.47 -8.53
CA ILE A 88 4.96 -6.08 -8.11
C ILE A 88 5.12 -7.58 -7.83
N GLU A 89 5.97 -8.27 -8.59
CA GLU A 89 6.22 -9.70 -8.40
C GLU A 89 6.80 -9.97 -7.00
N GLU A 90 7.65 -9.07 -6.51
CA GLU A 90 8.18 -9.14 -5.15
C GLU A 90 7.05 -9.04 -4.12
N TRP A 91 6.17 -8.05 -4.27
CA TRP A 91 5.00 -7.90 -3.39
C TRP A 91 4.05 -9.11 -3.47
N VAL A 92 3.78 -9.63 -4.67
CA VAL A 92 2.92 -10.81 -4.87
C VAL A 92 3.46 -12.01 -4.09
N ASN A 93 4.76 -12.32 -4.24
CA ASN A 93 5.36 -13.49 -3.63
C ASN A 93 5.55 -13.35 -2.11
N GLN A 94 5.86 -12.14 -1.63
CA GLN A 94 6.15 -11.90 -0.21
C GLN A 94 4.92 -11.56 0.63
N VAL A 95 3.84 -11.06 0.02
CA VAL A 95 2.66 -10.56 0.73
C VAL A 95 1.39 -11.24 0.20
N MET A 96 0.97 -10.94 -1.02
CA MET A 96 -0.36 -11.32 -1.52
C MET A 96 -0.63 -12.83 -1.43
N LEU A 97 0.33 -13.67 -1.86
CA LEU A 97 0.16 -15.13 -1.83
C LEU A 97 0.12 -15.70 -0.39
N LEU A 98 0.83 -15.08 0.54
CA LEU A 98 0.84 -15.49 1.94
C LEU A 98 -0.46 -15.06 2.64
N ASP A 99 -0.88 -13.82 2.43
CA ASP A 99 -2.15 -13.28 2.95
C ASP A 99 -3.35 -14.07 2.42
N HIS A 100 -3.34 -14.42 1.13
CA HIS A 100 -4.40 -15.24 0.54
C HIS A 100 -4.50 -16.60 1.22
N LYS A 101 -3.36 -17.27 1.41
CA LYS A 101 -3.31 -18.57 2.08
C LYS A 101 -3.75 -18.48 3.56
N GLU A 102 -3.35 -17.41 4.25
CA GLU A 102 -3.81 -17.12 5.63
C GLU A 102 -5.34 -17.00 5.66
N TYR A 103 -5.90 -16.20 4.73
CA TYR A 103 -7.34 -15.94 4.63
C TYR A 103 -8.17 -17.18 4.27
N GLU A 104 -7.69 -18.06 3.39
CA GLU A 104 -8.38 -19.32 3.05
C GLU A 104 -8.43 -20.33 4.22
N THR A 105 -7.61 -20.13 5.26
CA THR A 105 -7.50 -21.06 6.40
C THR A 105 -8.31 -20.59 7.62
N ASP A 106 -8.86 -19.37 7.60
CA ASP A 106 -9.72 -18.78 8.64
C ASP A 106 -11.22 -19.04 8.36
#